data_AF-A0A3C1PHB5-F1
#
_entry.id   AF-A0A3C1PHB5-F1
#
_cell.length_a   1.000
_cell.length_b   1.000
_cell.length_c   1.000
_cell.angle_alpha   90.00
_cell.angle_beta   90.00
_cell.angle_gamma   90.00
#
_symmetry.space_group_name_H-M   'P 1'
#
loop_
_entity.id
_entity.type
_entity.pdbx_description
1 polymer ?
#
loop_
_entity_poly.entity_id
_entity_poly.type
_entity_poly.pdbx_seq_one_letter_code
_entity_poly.pdbx_strand_id
1 'polypeptide(L)'
;EVKTLEISYRKLGSNEIDFSTGYFQIKTSFAEKIEALVFNGFLPSVYNELLISNKISVEEQRTIRLNRLKHENWQIKYACAYVCHYLQKYPGLKSLPSKNRIEFLATAYNTTFNSDSATITKRIHCNYFPFGTKYANPFSYAEVSTYFFEHDYLLITKQM
;
A
#
# COMPACT_ATOMS: atom_id res chain seq x y z
N GLU A 1 -22.55 -3.30 -4.32
CA GLU A 1 -21.89 -2.97 -3.03
C GLU A 1 -20.83 -1.86 -3.09
N VAL A 2 -19.84 -1.89 -4.00
CA VAL A 2 -18.74 -0.88 -3.99
C VAL A 2 -19.22 0.58 -4.22
N LYS A 3 -20.24 0.80 -5.05
CA LYS A 3 -20.75 2.15 -5.34
C LYS A 3 -21.21 2.90 -4.09
N THR A 4 -21.81 2.21 -3.12
CA THR A 4 -22.26 2.83 -1.86
C THR A 4 -21.06 3.29 -1.03
N LEU A 5 -20.03 2.45 -0.91
CA LEU A 5 -18.79 2.79 -0.21
C LEU A 5 -18.09 4.00 -0.86
N GLU A 6 -18.07 4.06 -2.19
CA GLU A 6 -17.50 5.20 -2.93
C GLU A 6 -18.27 6.51 -2.71
N ILE A 7 -19.62 6.45 -2.72
CA ILE A 7 -20.45 7.62 -2.41
C ILE A 7 -20.19 8.08 -0.97
N SER A 8 -20.19 7.15 -0.02
CA SER A 8 -19.97 7.47 1.39
C SER A 8 -18.57 8.02 1.63
N TYR A 9 -17.53 7.45 1.04
CA TYR A 9 -16.17 7.95 1.15
C TYR A 9 -16.01 9.36 0.58
N ARG A 10 -16.63 9.68 -0.57
CA ARG A 10 -16.57 11.05 -1.12
C ARG A 10 -17.07 12.09 -0.12
N LYS A 11 -18.17 11.77 0.57
CA LYS A 11 -18.80 12.65 1.56
C LYS A 11 -18.06 12.66 2.90
N LEU A 12 -17.68 11.49 3.41
CA LEU A 12 -17.23 11.32 4.80
C LEU A 12 -15.71 11.16 4.95
N GLY A 13 -15.01 10.67 3.91
CA GLY A 13 -13.57 10.43 3.91
C GLY A 13 -13.16 9.10 4.56
N SER A 14 -11.86 8.85 4.61
CA SER A 14 -11.28 7.58 5.07
C SER A 14 -11.43 7.32 6.57
N ASN A 15 -11.61 8.37 7.39
CA ASN A 15 -11.83 8.20 8.83
C ASN A 15 -13.14 7.46 9.13
N GLU A 16 -14.16 7.67 8.31
CA GLU A 16 -15.47 7.03 8.44
C GLU A 16 -15.59 5.80 7.53
N ILE A 17 -15.02 5.88 6.32
CA ILE A 17 -15.19 4.87 5.26
C ILE A 17 -13.82 4.54 4.65
N ASP A 18 -13.12 3.59 5.27
CA ASP A 18 -11.86 3.05 4.75
C ASP A 18 -12.08 1.67 4.13
N PHE A 19 -11.95 1.57 2.81
CA PHE A 19 -12.14 0.33 2.08
C PHE A 19 -11.11 0.17 0.98
N SER A 20 -10.90 -1.08 0.58
CA SER A 20 -10.01 -1.47 -0.51
C SER A 20 -10.74 -1.47 -1.86
N THR A 21 -10.06 -1.04 -2.92
CA THR A 21 -10.60 -1.06 -4.29
C THR A 21 -9.51 -1.32 -5.34
N GLY A 22 -9.93 -1.63 -6.57
CA GLY A 22 -9.06 -1.94 -7.72
C GLY A 22 -8.32 -3.28 -7.60
N TYR A 23 -7.41 -3.55 -8.53
CA TYR A 23 -6.69 -4.83 -8.63
C TYR A 23 -5.84 -5.12 -7.41
N PHE A 24 -5.10 -4.13 -6.90
CA PHE A 24 -4.23 -4.30 -5.73
C PHE A 24 -4.94 -4.11 -4.39
N GLN A 25 -6.27 -3.95 -4.39
CA GLN A 25 -7.07 -3.79 -3.17
C GLN A 25 -6.49 -2.71 -2.23
N ILE A 26 -6.04 -1.58 -2.79
CA ILE A 26 -5.45 -0.47 -2.02
C ILE A 26 -6.56 0.24 -1.24
N LYS A 27 -6.29 0.47 0.06
CA LYS A 27 -7.19 1.22 0.94
C LYS A 27 -7.22 2.71 0.61
N THR A 28 -8.35 3.37 0.77
CA THR A 28 -8.46 4.82 0.59
C THR A 28 -7.54 5.58 1.56
N SER A 29 -7.46 5.15 2.82
CA SER A 29 -6.56 5.74 3.82
C SER A 29 -5.08 5.56 3.49
N PHE A 30 -4.72 4.51 2.74
CA PHE A 30 -3.35 4.27 2.31
C PHE A 30 -2.91 5.31 1.28
N ALA A 31 -3.75 5.54 0.26
CA ALA A 31 -3.46 6.54 -0.78
C ALA A 31 -3.32 7.94 -0.18
N GLU A 32 -4.22 8.33 0.72
CA GLU A 32 -4.15 9.62 1.43
C GLU A 32 -2.82 9.80 2.17
N LYS A 33 -2.33 8.76 2.84
CA LYS A 33 -1.04 8.83 3.55
C LYS A 33 0.15 8.95 2.59
N ILE A 34 0.11 8.29 1.43
CA ILE A 34 1.15 8.45 0.40
C ILE A 34 1.13 9.88 -0.16
N GLU A 35 -0.04 10.42 -0.50
CA GLU A 35 -0.17 11.79 -0.99
C GLU A 35 0.37 12.80 0.04
N ALA A 36 0.10 12.58 1.33
CA ALA A 36 0.65 13.39 2.40
C ALA A 36 2.19 13.29 2.49
N LEU A 37 2.78 12.12 2.25
CA LEU A 37 4.24 11.98 2.20
C LEU A 37 4.84 12.78 1.02
N VAL A 38 4.20 12.75 -0.14
CA VAL A 38 4.63 13.56 -1.29
C VAL A 38 4.49 15.06 -0.99
N PHE A 39 3.35 15.48 -0.44
CA PHE A 39 3.09 16.88 -0.10
C PHE A 39 4.11 17.45 0.89
N ASN A 40 4.48 16.66 1.89
CA ASN A 40 5.46 17.06 2.91
C ASN A 40 6.92 16.91 2.46
N GLY A 41 7.18 16.54 1.20
CA GLY A 41 8.53 16.42 0.66
C GLY A 41 9.33 15.21 1.16
N PHE A 42 8.67 14.21 1.76
CA PHE A 42 9.33 12.97 2.19
C PHE A 42 9.64 12.03 1.02
N LEU A 43 9.04 12.25 -0.15
CA LEU A 43 9.26 11.46 -1.34
C LEU A 43 9.90 12.27 -2.48
N PRO A 44 10.66 11.64 -3.38
CA PRO A 44 11.26 12.34 -4.53
C PRO A 44 10.21 12.96 -5.46
N SER A 45 10.61 14.02 -6.17
CA SER A 45 9.74 14.79 -7.07
C SER A 45 9.11 13.99 -8.21
N VAL A 46 9.66 12.81 -8.55
CA VAL A 46 9.06 11.87 -9.51
C VAL A 46 7.63 11.48 -9.11
N TYR A 47 7.29 11.54 -7.82
CA TYR A 47 5.95 11.24 -7.31
C TYR A 47 5.03 12.46 -7.21
N ASN A 48 5.45 13.66 -7.65
CA ASN A 48 4.64 14.87 -7.58
C ASN A 48 3.28 14.75 -8.31
N GLU A 49 3.17 13.85 -9.29
CA GLU A 49 1.90 13.57 -9.94
C GLU A 49 0.84 12.94 -9.02
N LEU A 50 1.24 12.37 -7.88
CA LEU A 50 0.31 11.90 -6.86
C LEU A 50 -0.30 13.07 -6.07
N LEU A 51 0.25 14.28 -6.14
CA LEU A 51 -0.37 15.44 -5.50
C LEU A 51 -1.76 15.71 -6.10
N ILE A 52 -2.67 16.08 -5.22
CA ILE A 52 -4.00 16.56 -5.58
C ILE A 52 -4.06 18.03 -5.15
N SER A 53 -4.54 18.89 -6.06
CA SER A 53 -4.64 20.33 -5.81
C SER A 53 -5.46 20.62 -4.55
N ASN A 54 -4.97 21.52 -3.71
CA ASN A 54 -5.71 22.05 -2.56
C ASN A 54 -6.67 23.19 -2.93
N LYS A 55 -6.70 23.59 -4.21
CA LYS A 55 -7.59 24.65 -4.73
C LYS A 55 -9.00 24.14 -5.08
N ILE A 56 -9.22 22.83 -5.01
CA ILE A 56 -10.51 22.18 -5.27
C ILE A 56 -11.12 21.67 -3.97
N SER A 57 -12.42 21.41 -3.98
CA SER A 57 -13.14 20.93 -2.79
C SER A 57 -12.62 19.58 -2.31
N VAL A 58 -12.75 19.30 -1.01
CA VAL A 58 -12.33 18.02 -0.43
C VAL A 58 -13.04 16.83 -1.10
N GLU A 59 -14.30 17.00 -1.49
CA GLU A 59 -15.07 15.97 -2.21
C GLU A 59 -14.51 15.70 -3.61
N GLU A 60 -14.10 16.75 -4.35
CA GLU A 60 -13.43 16.59 -5.64
C GLU A 60 -12.06 15.91 -5.48
N GLN A 61 -11.29 16.26 -4.44
CA GLN A 61 -10.01 15.59 -4.15
C GLN A 61 -10.23 14.08 -3.92
N ARG A 62 -11.22 13.72 -3.12
CA ARG A 62 -11.61 12.32 -2.87
C ARG A 62 -12.09 11.63 -4.14
N THR A 63 -12.81 12.33 -5.01
CA THR A 63 -13.26 11.81 -6.30
C THR A 63 -12.09 11.49 -7.23
N ILE A 64 -11.10 12.39 -7.34
CA ILE A 64 -9.87 12.16 -8.10
C ILE A 64 -9.13 10.94 -7.54
N ARG A 65 -8.99 10.84 -6.22
CA ARG A 65 -8.34 9.71 -5.55
C ARG A 65 -9.04 8.39 -5.85
N LEU A 66 -10.37 8.33 -5.74
CA LEU A 66 -11.14 7.14 -6.10
C LEU A 66 -10.93 6.75 -7.56
N ASN A 67 -10.93 7.73 -8.47
CA ASN A 67 -10.70 7.46 -9.88
C ASN A 67 -9.32 6.84 -10.10
N ARG A 68 -8.28 7.41 -9.47
CA ARG A 68 -6.93 6.85 -9.49
C ARG A 68 -6.89 5.41 -8.95
N LEU A 69 -7.53 5.14 -7.81
CA LEU A 69 -7.52 3.80 -7.21
C LEU A 69 -8.25 2.73 -8.03
N LYS A 70 -9.07 3.11 -9.03
CA LYS A 70 -9.69 2.19 -9.99
C LYS A 70 -8.78 1.81 -11.16
N HIS A 71 -7.69 2.55 -11.36
CA HIS A 71 -6.80 2.37 -12.50
C HIS A 71 -5.48 1.76 -12.06
N GLU A 72 -5.12 0.62 -12.65
CA GLU A 72 -3.92 -0.15 -12.33
C GLU A 72 -2.64 0.68 -12.33
N ASN A 73 -2.42 1.50 -13.38
CA ASN A 73 -1.25 2.37 -13.48
C ASN A 73 -1.07 3.30 -12.28
N TRP A 74 -2.17 3.80 -11.72
CA TRP A 74 -2.13 4.64 -10.52
C TRP A 74 -1.91 3.80 -9.26
N GLN A 75 -2.49 2.61 -9.17
CA GLN A 75 -2.22 1.69 -8.06
C GLN A 75 -0.74 1.30 -7.99
N ILE A 76 -0.11 1.05 -9.14
CA ILE A 76 1.34 0.82 -9.25
C ILE A 76 2.12 2.03 -8.73
N LYS A 77 1.76 3.26 -9.11
CA LYS A 77 2.42 4.48 -8.62
C LYS A 77 2.34 4.63 -7.09
N TYR A 78 1.17 4.37 -6.49
CA TYR A 78 1.03 4.37 -5.04
C TYR A 78 1.89 3.30 -4.37
N ALA A 79 1.93 2.08 -4.92
CA ALA A 79 2.78 1.00 -4.40
C ALA A 79 4.28 1.33 -4.52
N CYS A 80 4.72 1.89 -5.64
CA CYS A 80 6.11 2.31 -5.82
C CYS A 80 6.49 3.44 -4.86
N ALA A 81 5.63 4.44 -4.67
CA ALA A 81 5.84 5.51 -3.70
C ALA A 81 5.95 4.96 -2.27
N TYR A 82 5.12 3.99 -1.92
CA TYR A 82 5.17 3.29 -0.64
C TYR A 82 6.50 2.56 -0.43
N VAL A 83 6.94 1.78 -1.42
CA VAL A 83 8.24 1.09 -1.36
C VAL A 83 9.38 2.10 -1.23
N CYS A 84 9.35 3.18 -2.03
CA CYS A 84 10.36 4.24 -1.96
C CYS A 84 10.45 4.86 -0.55
N HIS A 85 9.30 5.18 0.04
CA HIS A 85 9.22 5.71 1.41
C HIS A 85 9.93 4.80 2.41
N TYR A 86 9.66 3.49 2.39
CA TYR A 86 10.31 2.55 3.31
C TYR A 86 11.80 2.37 3.02
N LEU A 87 12.23 2.41 1.77
CA LEU A 87 13.65 2.35 1.40
C LEU A 87 14.43 3.62 1.78
N GLN A 88 13.76 4.76 1.87
CA GLN A 88 14.36 6.00 2.39
C GLN A 88 14.37 6.01 3.93
N LYS A 89 13.26 5.59 4.56
CA LYS A 89 13.13 5.50 6.02
C LYS A 89 14.10 4.49 6.62
N TYR A 90 14.37 3.38 5.94
CA TYR A 90 15.29 2.33 6.37
C TYR A 90 16.29 1.99 5.25
N PRO A 91 17.37 2.78 5.10
CA PRO A 91 18.35 2.58 4.02
C PRO A 91 18.96 1.17 3.97
N GLY A 92 19.11 0.51 5.13
CA GLY A 92 19.60 -0.86 5.24
C GLY A 92 18.78 -1.89 4.46
N LEU A 93 17.49 -1.63 4.18
CA LEU A 93 16.65 -2.51 3.35
C LEU A 93 17.19 -2.68 1.93
N LYS A 94 17.91 -1.70 1.38
CA LYS A 94 18.47 -1.77 0.02
C LYS A 94 19.57 -2.82 -0.10
N SER A 95 20.28 -3.09 1.00
CA SER A 95 21.38 -4.04 1.06
C SER A 95 20.93 -5.46 1.42
N LEU A 96 19.67 -5.65 1.81
CA LEU A 96 19.14 -6.97 2.11
C LEU A 96 18.91 -7.80 0.85
N PRO A 97 19.00 -9.15 0.96
CA PRO A 97 18.51 -10.05 -0.08
C PRO A 97 17.05 -9.74 -0.45
N SER A 98 16.69 -9.97 -1.71
CA SER A 98 15.34 -9.67 -2.24
C SER A 98 14.23 -10.29 -1.40
N LYS A 99 14.41 -11.54 -0.94
CA LYS A 99 13.48 -12.24 -0.06
C LYS A 99 13.21 -11.45 1.22
N ASN A 100 14.24 -11.14 2.00
CA ASN A 100 14.12 -10.40 3.26
C ASN A 100 13.48 -9.02 3.06
N ARG A 101 13.79 -8.36 1.94
CA ARG A 101 13.16 -7.08 1.58
C ARG A 101 11.66 -7.25 1.30
N ILE A 102 11.27 -8.31 0.60
CA ILE A 102 9.86 -8.64 0.32
C ILE A 102 9.13 -8.97 1.62
N GLU A 103 9.70 -9.81 2.48
CA GLU A 103 9.13 -10.15 3.79
C GLU A 103 8.85 -8.89 4.60
N PHE A 104 9.81 -7.98 4.68
CA PHE A 104 9.66 -6.72 5.41
C PHE A 104 8.57 -5.83 4.80
N LEU A 105 8.59 -5.60 3.49
CA LEU A 105 7.66 -4.70 2.81
C LEU A 105 6.22 -5.25 2.82
N ALA A 106 6.04 -6.55 2.60
CA ALA A 106 4.74 -7.22 2.66
C ALA A 106 4.15 -7.15 4.07
N THR A 107 4.97 -7.36 5.09
CA THR A 107 4.57 -7.20 6.49
C THR A 107 4.21 -5.76 6.78
N ALA A 108 5.06 -4.81 6.41
CA ALA A 108 4.82 -3.39 6.63
C ALA A 108 3.48 -2.93 6.01
N TYR A 109 3.17 -3.38 4.78
CA TYR A 109 1.94 -3.01 4.07
C TYR A 109 0.68 -3.44 4.84
N ASN A 110 0.75 -4.58 5.54
CA ASN A 110 -0.36 -5.16 6.29
C ASN A 110 -0.32 -4.82 7.78
N THR A 111 0.54 -3.89 8.19
CA THR A 111 0.57 -3.32 9.56
C THR A 111 0.02 -1.90 9.57
N THR A 112 0.02 -1.27 10.74
CA THR A 112 -0.28 0.16 10.84
C THR A 112 0.71 0.94 9.97
N PHE A 113 0.18 1.81 9.10
CA PHE A 113 1.02 2.65 8.25
C PHE A 113 2.06 3.42 9.10
N ASN A 114 3.29 3.51 8.60
CA ASN A 114 4.44 4.11 9.30
C ASN A 114 4.92 3.39 10.58
N SER A 115 4.54 2.13 10.82
CA SER A 115 5.14 1.32 11.90
C SER A 115 6.67 1.36 11.89
N ASP A 116 7.27 1.30 13.07
CA ASP A 116 8.72 1.23 13.22
C ASP A 116 9.25 -0.15 12.77
N SER A 117 10.56 -0.23 12.47
CA SER A 117 11.18 -1.45 11.97
C SER A 117 11.09 -2.61 12.96
N ALA A 118 11.19 -2.36 14.27
CA ALA A 118 11.10 -3.41 15.28
C ALA A 118 9.69 -4.02 15.34
N THR A 119 8.65 -3.18 15.24
CA THR A 119 7.25 -3.61 15.16
C THR A 119 7.01 -4.44 13.90
N ILE A 120 7.55 -4.02 12.75
CA ILE A 120 7.42 -4.76 11.49
C ILE A 120 8.13 -6.10 11.59
N THR A 121 9.39 -6.13 12.00
CA THR A 121 10.19 -7.36 12.12
C THR A 121 9.55 -8.38 13.06
N LYS A 122 8.99 -7.95 14.20
CA LYS A 122 8.26 -8.83 15.13
C LYS A 122 7.05 -9.52 14.50
N ARG A 123 6.49 -8.94 13.44
CA ARG A 123 5.26 -9.43 12.78
C ARG A 123 5.51 -10.23 11.50
N ILE A 124 6.75 -10.34 11.04
CA ILE A 124 7.07 -11.00 9.75
C ILE A 124 6.51 -12.42 9.70
N HIS A 125 6.69 -13.19 10.77
CA HIS A 125 6.25 -14.59 10.84
C HIS A 125 4.91 -14.78 11.56
N CYS A 126 4.16 -13.69 11.79
CA CYS A 126 2.83 -13.81 12.38
C CYS A 126 1.82 -14.21 11.31
N ASN A 127 1.09 -15.29 11.57
CA ASN A 127 0.04 -15.75 10.67
C ASN A 127 -1.18 -14.85 10.78
N TYR A 128 -1.24 -13.83 9.92
CA TYR A 128 -2.34 -12.88 9.83
C TYR A 128 -3.02 -12.89 8.45
N PHE A 129 -2.56 -13.69 7.50
CA PHE A 129 -3.19 -13.79 6.19
C PHE A 129 -4.18 -14.97 6.11
N PRO A 130 -5.39 -14.79 5.56
CA PRO A 130 -5.87 -13.60 4.84
C PRO A 130 -6.70 -12.62 5.68
N PHE A 131 -7.14 -12.99 6.88
CA PHE A 131 -8.21 -12.29 7.59
C PHE A 131 -7.73 -11.24 8.60
N GLY A 132 -6.43 -11.03 8.72
CA GLY A 132 -5.82 -10.09 9.67
C GLY A 132 -5.70 -10.66 11.09
N THR A 133 -5.40 -9.80 12.06
CA THR A 133 -5.02 -10.20 13.43
C THR A 133 -6.14 -10.76 14.29
N LYS A 134 -7.40 -10.68 13.83
CA LYS A 134 -8.59 -11.05 14.61
C LYS A 134 -8.99 -12.52 14.48
N TYR A 135 -8.32 -13.27 13.60
CA TYR A 135 -8.69 -14.63 13.25
C TYR A 135 -7.47 -15.56 13.31
N ALA A 136 -7.74 -16.85 13.51
CA ALA A 136 -6.73 -17.87 13.27
C ALA A 136 -6.50 -17.97 11.76
N ASN A 137 -5.25 -17.82 11.35
CA ASN A 137 -4.87 -17.78 9.94
C ASN A 137 -3.79 -18.82 9.65
N PRO A 138 -3.78 -19.38 8.44
CA PRO A 138 -2.80 -20.41 8.08
C PRO A 138 -1.40 -19.84 7.78
N PHE A 139 -1.30 -18.61 7.28
CA PHE A 139 -0.05 -18.08 6.73
C PHE A 139 0.26 -16.65 7.19
N SER A 140 1.53 -16.28 7.11
CA SER A 140 1.96 -14.88 7.24
C SER A 140 1.91 -14.15 5.89
N TYR A 141 1.76 -12.83 5.91
CA TYR A 141 1.86 -12.03 4.68
C TYR A 141 3.23 -12.13 4.01
N ALA A 142 4.29 -12.27 4.82
CA ALA A 142 5.65 -12.47 4.34
C ALA A 142 5.76 -13.78 3.54
N GLU A 143 5.30 -14.89 4.12
CA GLU A 143 5.34 -16.23 3.52
C GLU A 143 4.63 -16.26 2.15
N VAL A 144 3.39 -15.77 2.09
CA VAL A 144 2.62 -15.72 0.84
C VAL A 144 3.35 -14.90 -0.23
N SER A 145 3.90 -13.74 0.15
CA SER A 145 4.59 -12.85 -0.79
C SER A 145 5.92 -13.43 -1.30
N THR A 146 6.68 -14.09 -0.42
CA THR A 146 7.92 -14.76 -0.81
C THR A 146 7.66 -15.97 -1.68
N TYR A 147 6.62 -16.75 -1.39
CA TYR A 147 6.24 -17.90 -2.20
C TYR A 147 5.94 -17.47 -3.64
N PHE A 148 5.09 -16.44 -3.80
CA PHE A 148 4.77 -15.87 -5.10
C PHE A 148 6.02 -15.39 -5.85
N PHE A 149 6.93 -14.69 -5.16
CA PHE A 149 8.17 -14.21 -5.78
C PHE A 149 9.10 -15.34 -6.24
N GLU A 150 9.22 -16.40 -5.46
CA GLU A 150 10.13 -17.52 -5.74
C GLU A 150 9.58 -18.49 -6.81
N HIS A 151 8.25 -18.68 -6.87
CA HIS A 151 7.63 -19.74 -7.69
C HIS A 151 6.81 -19.20 -8.86
N ASP A 152 6.03 -18.15 -8.65
CA ASP A 152 5.02 -17.70 -9.63
C ASP A 152 5.53 -16.54 -10.50
N TYR A 153 6.29 -15.61 -9.91
CA TYR A 153 6.79 -14.43 -10.60
C TYR A 153 7.62 -14.79 -11.84
N LEU A 154 8.53 -15.76 -11.71
CA LEU A 154 9.39 -16.20 -12.82
C LEU A 154 8.60 -16.89 -13.94
N LEU A 155 7.46 -17.51 -13.63
CA LEU A 155 6.60 -18.13 -14.65
C LEU A 155 5.86 -17.05 -15.45
N ILE A 156 5.40 -16.00 -14.78
CA ILE A 156 4.69 -14.89 -15.40
C ILE A 156 5.64 -14.06 -16.27
N THR A 157 6.84 -13.72 -15.79
CA THR A 157 7.78 -12.87 -16.54
C THR A 157 8.42 -13.55 -17.75
N LYS A 158 8.40 -14.89 -17.83
CA LYS A 158 8.87 -15.62 -19.01
C LYS A 158 7.84 -15.69 -20.13
N GLN A 159 6.59 -15.34 -19.85
CA GLN A 159 5.47 -15.35 -20.81
C GLN A 159 5.14 -13.96 -21.36
N MET A 160 5.75 -12.90 -20.80
CA MET A 160 5.67 -11.51 -21.28
C MET A 160 6.84 -11.20 -22.20
#